data_AF-T1BUJ7-F1
#
_entry.id   AF-T1BUJ7-F1
#
_cell.length_a   1.000
_cell.length_b   1.000
_cell.length_c   1.000
_cell.angle_alpha   90.00
_cell.angle_beta   90.00
_cell.angle_gamma   90.00
#
_symmetry.space_group_name_H-M   'P 1'
#
loop_
_entity.id
_entity.type
_entity.pdbx_description
1 polymer ?
#
loop_
_entity_poly.entity_id
_entity_poly.type
_entity_poly.pdbx_seq_one_letter_code
_entity_poly.pdbx_strand_id
1 'polypeptide(L)' 'NGAALTFAIVSQPANGTVNLTNASTGAFTYTPNAGFSGTDSFTFDASDSGGASNTATETVTVNAPAVAAPTAANGSVTT' A
#
# COMPACT_ATOMS: atom_id res chain seq x y z
N ASN A 1 18.14 -14.61 21.03
CA ASN A 1 17.64 -13.26 21.35
C ASN A 1 17.56 -12.48 20.06
N GLY A 2 16.38 -12.46 19.43
CA GLY A 2 16.14 -11.56 18.29
C GLY A 2 15.89 -10.17 18.86
N ALA A 3 16.64 -9.17 18.40
CA ALA A 3 16.37 -7.79 18.78
C ALA A 3 14.94 -7.42 18.34
N ALA A 4 14.19 -6.77 19.24
CA ALA A 4 12.87 -6.27 18.88
C ALA A 4 13.06 -5.06 17.96
N LEU A 5 12.44 -5.11 16.77
CA LEU A 5 12.38 -3.99 15.85
C LEU A 5 11.13 -3.15 16.14
N THR A 6 11.26 -1.85 15.97
CA THR A 6 10.15 -0.89 16.01
C THR A 6 10.16 -0.12 14.69
N PHE A 7 9.02 -0.09 14.02
CA PHE A 7 8.82 0.60 12.76
C PHE A 7 8.05 1.90 12.98
N ALA A 8 8.37 2.93 12.20
CA ALA A 8 7.66 4.20 12.20
C ALA A 8 7.59 4.77 10.78
N ILE A 9 6.46 5.40 10.42
CA ILE A 9 6.32 6.10 9.14
C ILE A 9 6.99 7.46 9.23
N VAL A 10 7.91 7.74 8.30
CA VAL A 10 8.69 8.98 8.25
C VAL A 10 8.06 9.98 7.29
N SER A 11 7.65 9.52 6.10
CA SER A 11 6.93 10.33 5.11
C SER A 11 5.76 9.55 4.55
N GLN A 12 4.63 10.24 4.41
CA GLN A 12 3.45 9.68 3.76
C GLN A 12 3.62 9.62 2.24
N PRO A 13 2.85 8.74 1.56
CA PRO A 13 2.72 8.75 0.11
C PRO A 13 2.06 10.03 -0.42
N ALA A 14 2.21 10.31 -1.71
CA ALA A 14 1.60 11.49 -2.33
C ALA A 14 0.13 11.27 -2.73
N ASN A 15 -0.26 10.03 -3.02
CA ASN A 15 -1.55 9.65 -3.59
C ASN A 15 -2.35 8.69 -2.69
N GLY A 16 -2.02 8.65 -1.40
CA GLY A 16 -2.72 7.86 -0.41
C GLY A 16 -2.23 8.13 1.00
N THR A 17 -2.68 7.31 1.93
CA THR A 17 -2.28 7.38 3.34
C THR A 17 -1.87 5.99 3.81
N VAL A 18 -0.71 5.92 4.48
CA VAL A 18 -0.21 4.72 5.15
C VAL A 18 -0.45 4.86 6.65
N ASN A 19 -1.09 3.85 7.21
CA ASN A 19 -1.24 3.70 8.65
C ASN A 19 -0.54 2.43 9.10
N LEU A 20 0.42 2.56 10.02
CA LEU A 20 1.07 1.41 10.62
C LEU A 20 0.05 0.70 11.53
N THR A 21 -0.20 -0.58 11.30
CA THR A 21 -1.12 -1.41 12.08
C THR A 21 -0.38 -2.23 13.13
N ASN A 22 0.91 -2.50 12.93
CA ASN A 22 1.76 -3.13 13.91
C ASN A 22 3.20 -2.62 13.81
N ALA A 23 3.63 -1.88 14.83
CA ALA A 23 4.97 -1.30 14.89
C ALA A 23 6.07 -2.32 15.16
N SER A 24 5.78 -3.52 15.65
CA SER A 24 6.80 -4.55 15.92
C SER A 24 7.07 -5.45 14.72
N THR A 25 6.15 -5.51 13.77
CA THR A 25 6.29 -6.31 12.53
C THR A 25 6.41 -5.45 11.28
N GLY A 26 6.16 -4.14 11.37
CA GLY A 26 6.10 -3.25 10.22
C GLY A 26 4.82 -3.41 9.40
N ALA A 27 3.79 -4.09 9.91
CA ALA A 27 2.53 -4.23 9.17
C ALA A 27 1.85 -2.85 9.04
N PHE A 28 1.38 -2.55 7.84
CA PHE A 28 0.70 -1.29 7.52
C PHE A 28 -0.52 -1.52 6.62
N THR A 29 -1.41 -0.55 6.59
CA THR A 29 -2.50 -0.43 5.63
C THR A 29 -2.27 0.80 4.78
N TYR A 30 -2.31 0.63 3.47
CA TYR A 30 -2.29 1.73 2.51
C TYR A 30 -3.71 1.97 1.98
N THR A 31 -4.18 3.21 2.08
CA THR A 31 -5.46 3.66 1.54
C THR A 31 -5.19 4.65 0.41
N PRO A 32 -5.41 4.28 -0.86
CA PRO A 32 -5.27 5.22 -1.98
C PRO A 32 -6.31 6.33 -1.91
N ASN A 33 -5.96 7.50 -2.44
CA ASN A 33 -6.93 8.54 -2.74
C ASN A 33 -7.98 8.01 -3.73
N ALA A 34 -9.23 8.51 -3.62
CA ALA A 34 -10.32 8.08 -4.48
C ALA A 34 -9.94 8.26 -5.98
N GLY A 35 -10.07 7.18 -6.76
CA GLY A 35 -9.74 7.18 -8.18
C GLY A 35 -8.25 7.07 -8.52
N PHE A 36 -7.35 7.01 -7.54
CA PHE A 36 -5.93 6.79 -7.80
C PHE A 36 -5.67 5.37 -8.31
N SER A 37 -4.88 5.27 -9.36
CA SER A 37 -4.30 4.03 -9.87
C SER A 37 -2.90 4.35 -10.37
N GLY A 38 -1.92 3.54 -10.01
CA GLY A 38 -0.51 3.82 -10.27
C GLY A 38 0.38 3.44 -9.11
N THR A 39 1.63 3.87 -9.19
CA THR A 39 2.64 3.60 -8.17
C THR A 39 2.76 4.80 -7.23
N ASP A 40 2.85 4.51 -5.94
CA ASP A 40 3.12 5.48 -4.88
C ASP A 40 4.24 4.95 -3.97
N SER A 41 4.83 5.83 -3.16
CA SER A 41 5.94 5.44 -2.29
C SER A 41 5.92 6.20 -0.99
N PHE A 42 6.32 5.54 0.09
CA PHE A 42 6.44 6.14 1.42
C PHE A 42 7.73 5.69 2.07
N THR A 43 8.21 6.48 3.04
CA THR A 43 9.43 6.14 3.79
C THR A 43 9.10 5.73 5.21
N PHE A 44 9.83 4.74 5.71
CA PHE A 44 9.69 4.25 7.08
C PHE A 44 11.07 4.07 7.70
N ASP A 45 11.13 4.19 9.02
CA ASP A 45 12.30 3.88 9.81
C ASP A 45 12.09 2.55 10.54
N ALA A 46 13.13 1.73 10.58
CA ALA A 46 13.20 0.53 11.41
C ALA A 46 14.32 0.70 12.44
N SER A 47 13.93 0.77 13.71
CA SER A 47 14.81 0.94 14.85
C SER A 47 14.89 -0.35 15.68
N ASP A 48 16.09 -0.79 16.03
CA ASP A 48 16.28 -1.89 16.98
C ASP A 48 16.33 -1.40 18.45
N SER A 49 16.20 -2.34 19.39
CA SER A 49 16.31 -2.04 20.83
C SER A 49 17.72 -1.61 21.27
N GLY A 50 18.72 -1.68 20.38
CA GLY A 50 20.09 -1.23 20.61
C GLY A 50 20.33 0.22 20.16
N GLY A 51 19.34 0.87 19.57
CA GLY A 51 19.40 2.26 19.10
C GLY A 51 19.92 2.42 17.67
N ALA A 52 20.13 1.32 16.93
CA ALA A 52 20.42 1.41 15.50
C ALA A 52 19.10 1.58 14.72
N SER A 53 19.04 2.59 13.86
CA SER A 53 17.86 2.93 13.06
C SER A 53 18.22 3.05 11.58
N ASN A 54 17.40 2.48 10.72
CA ASN A 54 17.60 2.51 9.27
C ASN A 54 16.32 3.01 8.60
N THR A 55 16.45 4.03 7.74
CA THR A 55 15.34 4.50 6.91
C THR A 55 15.33 3.76 5.56
N ALA A 56 14.14 3.33 5.13
CA ALA A 56 13.90 2.67 3.86
C ALA A 56 12.68 3.25 3.15
N THR A 57 12.56 2.98 1.84
CA THR A 57 11.44 3.42 1.00
C THR A 57 10.67 2.20 0.51
N GLU A 58 9.38 2.14 0.81
CA GLU A 58 8.46 1.15 0.23
C GLU A 58 7.73 1.74 -0.96
N THR A 59 7.47 0.88 -1.95
CA THR A 59 6.71 1.22 -3.16
C THR A 59 5.41 0.42 -3.19
N VAL A 60 4.28 1.10 -3.35
CA VAL A 60 2.95 0.50 -3.43
C VAL A 60 2.39 0.69 -4.83
N THR A 61 1.91 -0.38 -5.44
CA THR A 61 1.26 -0.32 -6.75
C THR A 61 -0.23 -0.56 -6.59
N VAL A 62 -1.04 0.41 -7.01
CA VAL A 62 -2.50 0.37 -7.01
C VAL A 62 -2.97 0.09 -8.42
N ASN A 63 -3.54 -1.10 -8.62
CA ASN A 63 -4.11 -1.47 -9.90
C ASN A 63 -5.49 -0.84 -10.07
N ALA A 64 -5.75 -0.31 -11.26
CA ALA A 64 -7.09 0.14 -11.61
C ALA A 64 -8.09 -1.02 -11.49
N PRO A 65 -9.32 -0.75 -11.02
CA PRO A 65 -10.37 -1.76 -11.05
C PRO A 65 -10.54 -2.27 -12.49
N ALA A 66 -10.68 -3.58 -12.66
CA ALA A 66 -10.90 -4.17 -13.96
C ALA A 66 -12.17 -3.55 -14.58
N VAL A 67 -12.01 -2.85 -15.71
CA VAL A 67 -13.15 -2.47 -16.53
C VAL A 67 -13.73 -3.77 -17.07
N ALA A 68 -14.93 -4.15 -16.60
CA ALA A 68 -15.65 -5.24 -17.22
C ALA A 68 -15.78 -4.93 -18.71
N ALA A 69 -15.27 -5.82 -19.57
CA ALA A 69 -15.48 -5.70 -21.01
C ALA A 69 -17.01 -5.60 -21.27
N PRO A 70 -17.47 -4.82 -22.25
CA PRO A 70 -18.88 -4.82 -22.61
C PRO A 70 -19.25 -6.26 -22.97
N THR A 71 -20.05 -6.92 -22.14
CA THR A 71 -20.65 -8.19 -22.50
C THR A 71 -21.62 -7.89 -23.65
N ALA A 72 -21.20 -8.17 -24.87
CA ALA A 72 -22.11 -8.26 -26.00
C ALA A 72 -23.09 -9.40 -25.69
N ALA A 73 -24.20 -9.08 -25.04
CA ALA A 73 -25.35 -9.96 -25.02
C ALA A 73 -25.82 -10.08 -26.46
N ASN A 74 -25.50 -11.19 -27.10
CA ASN A 74 -26.07 -11.60 -28.37
C ASN A 74 -27.58 -11.73 -28.19
N GLY A 75 -28.32 -10.64 -28.42
CA GLY A 75 -29.77 -10.66 -28.49
C GLY A 75 -30.20 -11.68 -29.54
N SER A 76 -30.75 -12.81 -29.09
CA SER A 76 -31.54 -13.67 -29.96
C SER A 76 -32.92 -13.01 -30.05
N VAL A 77 -33.15 -12.32 -31.16
CA VAL A 77 -34.50 -12.01 -31.63
C VAL A 77 -35.05 -13.29 -32.24
N THR A 78 -36.13 -13.81 -31.68
CA THR A 78 -36.99 -14.77 -32.36
C THR A 78 -38.35 -14.11 -32.55
N THR A 79 -38.76 -13.98 -33.81
CA THR A 79 -40.06 -13.48 -34.31
C THR A 79 -41.23 -14.34 -33.87
#